data_AF-W6MD11-F1
#
_entry.id   AF-W6MD11-F1
#
_cell.length_a   1.000
_cell.length_b   1.000
_cell.length_c   1.000
_cell.angle_alpha   90.00
_cell.angle_beta   90.00
_cell.angle_gamma   90.00
#
_symmetry.space_group_name_H-M   'P 1'
#
loop_
_entity.id
_entity.type
_entity.pdbx_description
1 polymer ?
#
loop_
_entity_poly.entity_id
_entity_poly.type
_entity_poly.pdbx_seq_one_letter_code
_entity_poly.pdbx_strand_id
1 'polypeptide(L)' 'MIVLCAVLSGVEDWVGMEAFAEEKETWLRGFLELPNGIPSHDTLSDVMGRIDPGAFQRAFTAWARGSAPG' A
#
# COMPACT_ATOMS: atom_id res chain seq x y z
N MET A 1 -0.16 -1.17 3.13
CA MET A 1 -0.63 0.21 3.40
C MET A 1 -0.14 1.17 2.33
N ILE A 2 1.17 1.25 2.06
CA ILE A 2 1.77 2.12 1.01
C ILE A 2 1.05 2.01 -0.34
N VAL A 3 0.99 0.81 -0.94
CA VAL A 3 0.32 0.55 -2.24
C VAL A 3 -1.14 1.04 -2.22
N LEU A 4 -1.89 0.74 -1.15
CA LEU A 4 -3.28 1.16 -1.02
C LEU A 4 -3.41 2.69 -0.96
N CYS A 5 -2.59 3.37 -0.15
CA CYS A 5 -2.59 4.82 -0.05
C CYS A 5 -2.24 5.50 -1.39
N ALA A 6 -1.27 4.95 -2.12
CA ALA A 6 -0.86 5.46 -3.42
C ALA A 6 -1.99 5.29 -4.45
N VAL A 7 -2.60 4.10 -4.54
CA VAL A 7 -3.75 3.84 -5.44
C VAL A 7 -4.93 4.75 -5.12
N LEU A 8 -5.27 4.94 -3.84
CA LEU A 8 -6.34 5.87 -3.43
C LEU A 8 -6.00 7.34 -3.74
N SER A 9 -4.71 7.67 -3.87
CA SER A 9 -4.22 8.98 -4.28
C SER A 9 -4.10 9.13 -5.80
N GLY A 10 -4.54 8.13 -6.57
CA GLY A 10 -4.53 8.16 -8.03
C GLY A 10 -3.21 7.73 -8.68
N VAL A 11 -2.32 7.07 -7.93
CA VAL A 11 -1.06 6.54 -8.47
C VAL A 11 -1.30 5.15 -9.05
N GLU A 12 -0.93 4.95 -10.32
CA GLU A 12 -1.27 3.74 -11.08
C GLU A 12 -0.07 2.82 -11.39
N ASP A 13 1.16 3.28 -11.18
CA ASP A 13 2.39 2.54 -11.48
C ASP A 13 3.33 2.40 -10.28
N TRP A 14 4.17 1.36 -10.29
CA TRP A 14 5.03 1.03 -9.14
C TRP A 14 6.08 2.11 -8.84
N VAL A 15 6.64 2.76 -9.87
CA VAL A 15 7.64 3.82 -9.70
C VAL A 15 6.99 5.03 -9.04
N GLY A 16 5.79 5.39 -9.48
CA GLY A 16 4.97 6.40 -8.84
C GLY A 16 4.62 6.06 -7.40
N MET A 17 4.38 4.78 -7.08
CA MET A 17 4.09 4.37 -5.70
C MET A 17 5.29 4.53 -4.78
N GLU A 18 6.50 4.24 -5.25
CA GLU A 18 7.75 4.51 -4.53
C GLU A 18 7.91 6.02 -4.31
N ALA A 19 7.78 6.83 -5.37
CA ALA A 19 7.90 8.29 -5.27
C ALA A 19 6.86 8.90 -4.31
N PHE A 20 5.61 8.41 -4.35
CA PHE A 20 4.56 8.80 -3.41
C PHE A 20 4.96 8.46 -1.96
N ALA A 21 5.52 7.27 -1.75
CA ALA A 21 5.89 6.80 -0.43
C ALA A 21 7.08 7.58 0.15
N GLU A 22 8.04 7.97 -0.68
CA GLU A 22 9.11 8.90 -0.32
C GLU A 22 8.56 10.29 0.05
N GLU A 23 7.67 10.85 -0.78
CA GLU A 23 7.06 12.16 -0.52
C GLU A 23 6.23 12.16 0.79
N LYS A 24 5.58 11.04 1.10
CA LYS A 24 4.73 10.89 2.29
C LYS A 24 5.41 10.14 3.44
N GLU A 25 6.73 9.95 3.42
CA GLU A 25 7.44 9.11 4.39
C GLU A 25 7.15 9.53 5.83
N THR A 26 7.25 10.83 6.15
CA THR A 26 6.97 11.37 7.50
C THR A 26 5.57 11.01 7.98
N TRP A 27 4.58 11.08 7.10
CA TRP A 27 3.20 10.71 7.41
C TRP A 27 3.05 9.19 7.58
N LEU A 28 3.68 8.40 6.71
CA LEU A 28 3.67 6.94 6.76
C LEU A 28 4.31 6.39 8.04
N ARG A 29 5.38 7.03 8.54
CA ARG A 29 6.05 6.67 9.81
C ARG A 29 5.15 6.83 11.04
N GLY A 30 4.05 7.58 10.93
CA GLY A 30 3.02 7.65 11.97
C GLY A 30 2.20 6.36 12.11
N PHE A 31 2.19 5.51 11.08
CA PHE A 31 1.38 4.28 11.04
C PHE A 31 2.23 3.00 10.83
N LEU A 32 3.42 3.13 10.27
CA LEU A 32 4.29 2.02 9.88
C LEU A 32 5.68 2.18 10.51
N GLU A 33 6.18 1.08 11.08
CA GLU A 33 7.59 0.98 11.42
C GLU A 33 8.35 0.67 10.12
N LEU A 34 9.11 1.66 9.62
CA LEU A 34 9.93 1.58 8.40
C LEU A 34 11.42 1.52 8.79
N PRO A 35 11.91 0.40 9.38
CA PRO A 35 13.28 0.30 9.88
C PRO A 35 14.32 0.36 8.76
N ASN A 36 13.95 -0.06 7.55
CA ASN A 36 14.81 -0.05 6.36
C ASN A 36 14.44 1.07 5.37
N GLY A 37 13.64 2.07 5.79
CA GLY A 37 13.13 3.12 4.91
C GLY A 37 11.99 2.67 4.00
N ILE A 38 11.76 3.44 2.94
CA ILE A 38 10.72 3.16 1.93
C ILE A 38 11.18 2.01 1.03
N PRO A 39 10.34 0.97 0.84
CA PRO A 39 10.65 -0.10 -0.10
C PRO A 39 10.61 0.40 -1.56
N SER A 40 11.53 -0.09 -2.38
CA SER A 40 11.58 0.25 -3.81
C SER A 40 10.35 -0.26 -4.58
N HIS A 41 10.11 0.28 -5.77
CA HIS A 41 9.07 -0.18 -6.68
C HIS A 41 9.15 -1.69 -6.98
N ASP A 42 10.36 -2.24 -7.12
CA ASP A 42 10.60 -3.68 -7.27
C ASP A 42 10.14 -4.46 -6.03
N THR A 43 10.45 -3.96 -4.84
CA THR A 43 10.04 -4.60 -3.58
C THR A 43 8.52 -4.57 -3.42
N LEU A 44 7.88 -3.44 -3.75
CA LEU A 44 6.43 -3.30 -3.73
C LEU A 44 5.76 -4.28 -4.71
N SER A 45 6.27 -4.36 -5.93
CA SER A 45 5.77 -5.26 -6.97
C SER A 45 5.96 -6.74 -6.60
N ASP A 46 7.13 -7.14 -6.09
CA ASP A 46 7.42 -8.52 -5.67
C ASP A 46 6.51 -8.96 -4.51
N VAL A 47 6.34 -8.11 -3.49
CA VAL A 47 5.43 -8.42 -2.38
C VAL A 47 4.00 -8.56 -2.86
N MET A 48 3.50 -7.61 -3.66
CA MET A 48 2.13 -7.68 -4.18
C MET A 48 1.92 -8.88 -5.11
N GLY A 49 2.92 -9.21 -5.93
CA GLY A 49 2.88 -10.35 -6.85
C GLY A 49 2.88 -11.72 -6.16
N ARG A 50 3.35 -11.81 -4.91
CA ARG A 50 3.33 -13.05 -4.11
C ARG A 50 2.01 -13.27 -3.36
N ILE A 51 1.15 -12.26 -3.28
CA ILE A 51 -0.12 -12.36 -2.56
C ILE A 51 -1.15 -13.09 -3.44
N ASP A 52 -1.84 -14.08 -2.89
CA ASP A 52 -2.98 -14.72 -3.57
C ASP A 52 -4.08 -13.68 -3.85
N PRO A 53 -4.45 -13.43 -5.12
CA PRO A 53 -5.41 -12.39 -5.47
C PRO A 53 -6.79 -12.62 -4.84
N GLY A 54 -7.22 -13.88 -4.75
CA GLY A 54 -8.51 -14.24 -4.16
C GLY A 54 -8.57 -13.98 -2.65
N ALA A 55 -7.50 -14.33 -1.92
CA ALA A 55 -7.36 -14.06 -0.51
C ALA A 55 -7.28 -12.56 -0.23
N PHE A 56 -6.52 -11.81 -1.03
CA PHE A 56 -6.45 -10.36 -0.93
C PHE A 56 -7.82 -9.72 -1.10
N GLN A 57 -8.54 -10.07 -2.17
CA GLN A 57 -9.87 -9.53 -2.43
C GLN A 57 -10.84 -9.79 -1.27
N ARG A 58 -10.85 -11.02 -0.72
CA ARG A 58 -11.71 -11.36 0.43
C ARG A 58 -11.36 -10.54 1.66
N ALA A 59 -10.08 -10.47 2.02
CA ALA A 59 -9.60 -9.73 3.17
C ALA A 59 -9.87 -8.22 3.04
N PHE A 60 -9.54 -7.65 1.88
CA PHE A 60 -9.78 -6.24 1.57
C PHE A 60 -11.27 -5.89 1.62
N THR A 61 -12.13 -6.71 1.03
CA THR A 61 -13.59 -6.48 1.05
C THR A 61 -14.16 -6.53 2.46
N ALA A 62 -13.70 -7.48 3.28
CA ALA A 62 -14.13 -7.58 4.68
C ALA A 62 -13.73 -6.33 5.48
N TRP A 63 -12.48 -5.87 5.33
CA TRP A 63 -11.99 -4.65 5.95
C TRP A 63 -12.79 -3.41 5.49
N ALA A 64 -13.00 -3.26 4.19
CA ALA A 64 -13.71 -2.11 3.62
C ALA A 64 -15.16 -2.03 4.12
N ARG A 65 -15.86 -3.17 4.21
CA ARG A 65 -17.23 -3.23 4.75
C ARG A 65 -17.29 -2.89 6.24
N GLY A 66 -16.31 -3.32 7.03
CA GLY A 66 -16.24 -2.98 8.45
C GLY A 66 -15.88 -1.51 8.71
N SER A 67 -15.33 -0.81 7.71
CA SER A 67 -14.88 0.58 7.80
C SER A 67 -15.87 1.59 7.19
N ALA A 68 -16.85 1.12 6.43
CA ALA A 68 -17.89 1.97 5.85
C ALA A 68 -18.86 2.44 6.95
N PRO A 69 -19.23 3.73 6.99
CA PRO A 69 -20.32 4.17 7.84
C PRO A 69 -21.62 3.47 7.42
N GLY A 70 -22.38 2.99 8.41
CA GLY A 70 -23.70 2.37 8.21
C GLY A 70 -24.76 3.36 7.78
#